data_AF-N1U123-F1
#
_entry.id   AF-N1U123-F1
#
_cell.length_a   1.000
_cell.length_b   1.000
_cell.length_c   1.000
_cell.angle_alpha   90.00
_cell.angle_beta   90.00
_cell.angle_gamma   90.00
#
_symmetry.space_group_name_H-M   'P 1'
#
loop_
_entity.id
_entity.type
_entity.pdbx_description
1 polymer ?
#
loop_
_entity_poly.entity_id
_entity_poly.type
_entity_poly.pdbx_seq_one_letter_code
_entity_poly.pdbx_strand_id
1 'polypeptide(L)'
;MFRKGSYLVLIVLFAIDCGKSKKEDLQGGVFTFIKGSVKLSDKTGKEKKVGLSEFILPEDKIETTKDSYTDIQLMDGVIIRVKENTSLTLNRIYVDSKNAEIYSDINLNKGKIFSKVGTKLTKSSGFKITTPTSTAAVRGTDFQVEVEGNQTETLVSEGSVEVVDNDNPDLNNVADAGGKIVSDGKSQKEEKLSEDELKELQEDAATVQSITEEQRQRIEEILKDFKENKERILQGLEEQKQRNQELINATKEENRRMIDEVKESGKAEKEAIKSAADEERKNIKSGIDKDREALENSRKSLKDQVKPQ
;
A
#
# COMPACT_ATOMS: atom_id res chain seq x y z
N MET A 1 38.12 45.07 -5.65
CA MET A 1 37.31 44.26 -4.70
C MET A 1 36.06 43.78 -5.43
N PHE A 2 36.13 42.67 -6.17
CA PHE A 2 34.97 42.08 -6.85
C PHE A 2 35.01 40.56 -6.65
N ARG A 3 33.98 40.06 -5.98
CA ARG A 3 33.83 38.70 -5.45
C ARG A 3 33.70 37.67 -6.58
N LYS A 4 34.56 36.64 -6.55
CA LYS A 4 34.37 35.38 -7.29
C LYS A 4 33.26 34.60 -6.59
N GLY A 5 32.12 34.42 -7.25
CA GLY A 5 31.08 33.48 -6.83
C GLY A 5 31.30 32.13 -7.51
N SER A 6 31.96 31.19 -6.82
CA SER A 6 31.93 29.77 -7.16
C SER A 6 30.59 29.20 -6.69
N TYR A 7 29.67 28.92 -7.62
CA TYR A 7 28.49 28.10 -7.31
C TYR A 7 28.82 26.64 -7.60
N LEU A 8 29.02 25.91 -6.51
CA LEU A 8 29.21 24.46 -6.44
C LEU A 8 27.83 23.80 -6.58
N VAL A 9 27.52 23.25 -7.76
CA VAL A 9 26.29 22.48 -7.98
C VAL A 9 26.51 21.07 -7.44
N LEU A 10 25.99 20.83 -6.23
CA LEU A 10 25.99 19.52 -5.58
C LEU A 10 24.80 18.72 -6.14
N ILE A 11 25.07 17.85 -7.12
CA ILE A 11 24.10 16.90 -7.65
C ILE A 11 23.85 15.84 -6.57
N VAL A 12 22.74 15.95 -5.85
CA VAL A 12 22.24 14.90 -4.96
C VAL A 12 21.61 13.82 -5.83
N LEU A 13 22.35 12.73 -6.06
CA LEU A 13 21.84 11.48 -6.60
C LEU A 13 20.90 10.87 -5.54
N PHE A 14 19.60 11.16 -5.65
CA PHE A 14 18.57 10.40 -4.96
C PHE A 14 18.54 8.99 -5.57
N ALA A 15 19.29 8.07 -4.97
CA ALA A 15 19.09 6.65 -5.16
C ALA A 15 17.70 6.33 -4.59
N ILE A 16 16.70 6.25 -5.48
CA ILE A 16 15.44 5.62 -5.16
C ILE A 16 15.77 4.13 -5.07
N ASP A 17 16.13 3.72 -3.87
CA ASP A 17 16.18 2.33 -3.45
C ASP A 17 14.77 1.77 -3.66
N CYS A 18 14.58 1.14 -4.82
CA CYS A 18 13.36 0.42 -5.15
C CYS A 18 13.43 -0.90 -4.38
N GLY A 19 13.20 -0.80 -3.07
CA GLY A 19 13.01 -1.95 -2.20
C GLY A 19 11.92 -2.81 -2.82
N LYS A 20 12.30 -3.99 -3.29
CA LYS A 20 11.36 -5.03 -3.71
C LYS A 20 10.54 -5.41 -2.48
N SER A 21 9.41 -4.74 -2.26
CA SER A 21 8.41 -5.19 -1.32
C SER A 21 8.00 -6.60 -1.77
N LYS A 22 8.13 -7.57 -0.87
CA LYS A 22 7.52 -8.89 -1.06
C LYS A 22 6.04 -8.62 -1.38
N LYS A 23 5.56 -9.10 -2.53
CA LYS A 23 4.13 -9.07 -2.85
C LYS A 23 3.43 -10.05 -1.91
N GLU A 24 3.10 -9.56 -0.71
CA GLU A 24 2.14 -10.22 0.16
C GLU A 24 0.77 -10.08 -0.53
N ASP A 25 0.20 -11.21 -0.94
CA ASP A 25 -1.14 -11.20 -1.49
C ASP A 25 -2.14 -11.04 -0.34
N LEU A 26 -2.42 -9.78 -0.02
CA LEU A 26 -3.34 -9.39 1.05
C LEU A 26 -4.73 -9.97 0.81
N GLN A 27 -5.17 -10.84 1.69
CA GLN A 27 -6.48 -11.47 1.62
C GLN A 27 -7.49 -10.74 2.51
N GLY A 28 -8.77 -11.06 2.35
CA GLY A 28 -9.87 -10.43 3.07
C GLY A 28 -10.80 -11.45 3.70
N GLY A 29 -11.87 -10.96 4.32
CA GLY A 29 -13.01 -11.75 4.77
C GLY A 29 -14.31 -11.26 4.14
N VAL A 30 -15.39 -12.00 4.36
CA VAL A 30 -16.75 -11.58 3.98
C VAL A 30 -17.71 -11.80 5.12
N PHE A 31 -18.70 -10.93 5.25
CA PHE A 31 -19.82 -11.15 6.15
C PHE A 31 -20.72 -12.28 5.63
N THR A 32 -20.96 -13.28 6.46
CA THR A 32 -21.82 -14.43 6.16
C THR A 32 -23.14 -14.40 6.92
N PHE A 33 -23.16 -13.70 8.05
CA PHE A 33 -24.37 -13.48 8.84
C PHE A 33 -24.29 -12.13 9.56
N ILE A 34 -25.40 -11.38 9.62
CA ILE A 34 -25.49 -10.11 10.32
C ILE A 34 -26.83 -10.06 11.06
N LYS A 35 -26.79 -9.74 12.36
CA LYS A 35 -27.96 -9.40 13.18
C LYS A 35 -27.69 -8.12 13.96
N GLY A 36 -28.68 -7.23 13.97
CA GLY A 36 -28.59 -5.95 14.68
C GLY A 36 -27.73 -4.93 13.92
N SER A 37 -27.04 -4.07 14.66
CA SER A 37 -26.23 -2.98 14.12
C SER A 37 -24.74 -3.31 14.13
N VAL A 38 -24.19 -3.42 12.93
CA VAL A 38 -22.77 -3.68 12.66
C VAL A 38 -22.23 -2.53 11.82
N LYS A 39 -21.07 -2.00 12.21
CA LYS A 39 -20.34 -0.98 11.47
C LYS A 39 -19.03 -1.55 10.95
N LEU A 40 -18.68 -1.17 9.72
CA LEU A 40 -17.39 -1.43 9.11
C LEU A 40 -16.78 -0.09 8.76
N SER A 41 -15.52 0.15 9.11
CA SER A 41 -14.80 1.36 8.71
C SER A 41 -13.40 1.00 8.22
N ASP A 42 -12.91 1.72 7.22
CA ASP A 42 -11.52 1.57 6.78
C ASP A 42 -10.52 2.16 7.79
N LYS A 43 -9.23 1.99 7.51
CA LYS A 43 -8.13 2.52 8.34
C LYS A 43 -8.14 4.03 8.57
N THR A 44 -8.86 4.79 7.74
CA THR A 44 -9.01 6.25 7.88
C THR A 44 -10.21 6.62 8.74
N GLY A 45 -11.00 5.63 9.17
CA GLY A 45 -12.25 5.81 9.91
C GLY A 45 -13.45 6.09 9.01
N LYS A 46 -13.30 5.95 7.68
CA LYS A 46 -14.42 6.13 6.75
C LYS A 46 -15.32 4.90 6.81
N GLU A 47 -16.60 5.13 7.07
CA GLU A 47 -17.60 4.08 7.11
C GLU A 47 -17.77 3.43 5.73
N LYS A 48 -17.74 2.10 5.73
CA LYS A 48 -17.97 1.23 4.57
C LYS A 48 -19.35 0.61 4.69
N LYS A 49 -19.91 0.24 3.55
CA LYS A 49 -21.17 -0.50 3.51
C LYS A 49 -20.99 -1.87 4.16
N VAL A 50 -21.95 -2.22 5.01
CA VAL A 50 -22.06 -3.56 5.63
C VAL A 50 -23.17 -4.32 4.94
N GLY A 51 -22.92 -5.58 4.59
CA GLY A 51 -23.89 -6.43 3.92
C GLY A 51 -23.34 -7.83 3.73
N LEU A 52 -24.24 -8.79 3.53
CA LEU A 52 -23.84 -10.15 3.14
C LEU A 52 -23.01 -10.07 1.85
N SER A 53 -21.89 -10.78 1.81
CA SER A 53 -20.92 -10.76 0.70
C SER A 53 -20.12 -9.46 0.52
N GLU A 54 -20.24 -8.47 1.41
CA GLU A 54 -19.33 -7.32 1.43
C GLU A 54 -17.96 -7.72 1.97
N PHE A 55 -16.91 -7.22 1.33
CA PHE A 55 -15.52 -7.56 1.66
C PHE A 55 -14.97 -6.74 2.82
N ILE A 56 -14.38 -7.46 3.75
CA ILE A 56 -13.58 -6.94 4.84
C ILE A 56 -12.12 -7.06 4.39
N LEU A 57 -11.44 -5.93 4.35
CA LEU A 57 -10.05 -5.83 3.92
C LEU A 57 -9.13 -5.69 5.13
N PRO A 58 -7.82 -5.96 4.98
CA PRO A 58 -6.85 -5.63 6.01
C PRO A 58 -6.93 -4.15 6.40
N GLU A 59 -6.70 -3.90 7.67
CA GLU A 59 -6.86 -2.62 8.36
C GLU A 59 -8.31 -2.12 8.49
N ASP A 60 -9.33 -2.89 8.07
CA ASP A 60 -10.72 -2.57 8.37
C ASP A 60 -11.04 -2.86 9.84
N LYS A 61 -11.85 -1.97 10.43
CA LYS A 61 -12.39 -2.09 11.79
C LYS A 61 -13.87 -2.48 11.74
N ILE A 62 -14.24 -3.45 12.56
CA ILE A 62 -15.61 -3.94 12.72
C ILE A 62 -16.07 -3.65 14.14
N GLU A 63 -17.26 -3.06 14.25
CA GLU A 63 -17.88 -2.73 15.54
C GLU A 63 -19.33 -3.23 15.59
N THR A 64 -19.67 -3.90 16.68
CA THR A 64 -21.03 -4.36 16.98
C THR A 64 -21.58 -3.62 18.20
N THR A 65 -22.85 -3.25 18.16
CA THR A 65 -23.53 -2.66 19.32
C THR A 65 -24.19 -3.74 20.18
N LYS A 66 -24.90 -3.33 21.23
CA LYS A 66 -25.77 -4.19 22.02
C LYS A 66 -26.76 -4.97 21.14
N ASP A 67 -27.09 -6.20 21.54
CA ASP A 67 -28.05 -7.11 20.90
C ASP A 67 -27.72 -7.40 19.41
N SER A 68 -26.46 -7.23 19.03
CA SER A 68 -25.98 -7.35 17.65
C SER A 68 -24.82 -8.35 17.56
N TYR A 69 -24.78 -9.13 16.51
CA TYR A 69 -23.63 -10.00 16.21
C TYR A 69 -23.50 -10.25 14.72
N THR A 70 -22.32 -10.68 14.30
CA THR A 70 -22.06 -11.00 12.90
C THR A 70 -21.06 -12.12 12.77
N ASP A 71 -21.25 -12.97 11.76
CA ASP A 71 -20.29 -14.01 11.40
C ASP A 71 -19.53 -13.56 10.16
N ILE A 72 -18.21 -13.78 10.21
CA ILE A 72 -17.27 -13.42 9.16
C ILE A 72 -16.52 -14.68 8.76
N GLN A 73 -16.43 -14.93 7.46
CA GLN A 73 -15.63 -15.99 6.88
C GLN A 73 -14.37 -15.39 6.26
N LEU A 74 -13.22 -15.89 6.68
CA LEU A 74 -11.93 -15.61 6.04
C LEU A 74 -11.65 -16.63 4.93
N MET A 75 -10.75 -16.27 4.00
CA MET A 75 -10.36 -17.06 2.80
C MET A 75 -9.77 -18.44 3.08
N ASP A 76 -9.45 -18.77 4.33
CA ASP A 76 -8.81 -20.00 4.77
C ASP A 76 -9.77 -20.99 5.47
N GLY A 77 -11.07 -20.68 5.47
CA GLY A 77 -12.06 -21.49 6.17
C GLY A 77 -12.22 -21.13 7.65
N VAL A 78 -11.50 -20.13 8.16
CA VAL A 78 -11.71 -19.60 9.51
C VAL A 78 -13.02 -18.81 9.56
N ILE A 79 -13.88 -19.17 10.50
CA ILE A 79 -15.11 -18.42 10.78
C ILE A 79 -14.98 -17.73 12.13
N ILE A 80 -15.29 -16.44 12.17
CA ILE A 80 -15.27 -15.63 13.38
C ILE A 80 -16.67 -15.06 13.61
N ARG A 81 -17.27 -15.40 14.74
CA ARG A 81 -18.46 -14.74 15.27
C ARG A 81 -18.04 -13.57 16.15
N VAL A 82 -18.42 -12.37 15.74
CA VAL A 82 -18.24 -11.13 16.48
C VAL A 82 -19.52 -10.89 17.28
N LYS A 83 -19.46 -11.04 18.60
CA LYS A 83 -20.63 -10.87 19.49
C LYS A 83 -20.89 -9.39 19.76
N GLU A 84 -21.88 -9.08 20.58
CA GLU A 84 -22.25 -7.70 20.88
C GLU A 84 -21.13 -6.91 21.58
N ASN A 85 -21.24 -5.59 21.54
CA ASN A 85 -20.32 -4.64 22.21
C ASN A 85 -18.84 -4.84 21.86
N THR A 86 -18.56 -5.38 20.67
CA THR A 86 -17.24 -5.79 20.26
C THR A 86 -16.63 -4.79 19.28
N SER A 87 -15.32 -4.55 19.40
CA SER A 87 -14.54 -3.78 18.45
C SER A 87 -13.29 -4.57 18.11
N LEU A 88 -13.14 -4.92 16.83
CA LEU A 88 -11.96 -5.60 16.33
C LEU A 88 -11.45 -4.92 15.07
N THR A 89 -10.16 -5.12 14.79
CA THR A 89 -9.51 -4.69 13.55
C THR A 89 -8.86 -5.91 12.91
N LEU A 90 -9.10 -6.11 11.61
CA LEU A 90 -8.41 -7.14 10.86
C LEU A 90 -7.04 -6.61 10.46
N ASN A 91 -5.98 -6.87 11.23
CA ASN A 91 -4.67 -6.27 10.97
C ASN A 91 -4.11 -6.70 9.62
N ARG A 92 -3.93 -8.01 9.44
CA ARG A 92 -3.32 -8.59 8.24
C ARG A 92 -3.88 -9.98 8.00
N ILE A 93 -4.18 -10.24 6.73
CA ILE A 93 -4.32 -11.60 6.22
C ILE A 93 -3.39 -11.68 5.02
N TYR A 94 -2.43 -12.59 5.02
CA TYR A 94 -1.59 -12.82 3.87
C TYR A 94 -1.38 -14.31 3.62
N VAL A 95 -1.19 -14.62 2.35
CA VAL A 95 -0.82 -15.96 1.92
C VAL A 95 0.61 -15.95 1.42
N ASP A 96 1.47 -16.73 2.08
CA ASP A 96 2.76 -17.07 1.52
C ASP A 96 2.56 -18.06 0.38
N SER A 97 2.49 -17.52 -0.83
CA SER A 97 2.29 -18.29 -2.06
C SER A 97 3.41 -19.31 -2.34
N LYS A 98 4.59 -19.17 -1.71
CA LYS A 98 5.68 -20.14 -1.87
C LYS A 98 5.46 -21.41 -1.07
N ASN A 99 4.85 -21.28 0.11
CA ASN A 99 4.68 -22.37 1.06
C ASN A 99 3.21 -22.80 1.23
N ALA A 100 2.27 -22.12 0.56
CA ALA A 100 0.84 -22.29 0.76
C ALA A 100 0.44 -22.14 2.24
N GLU A 101 1.04 -21.15 2.90
CA GLU A 101 0.80 -20.81 4.30
C GLU A 101 -0.10 -19.60 4.39
N ILE A 102 -1.04 -19.62 5.32
CA ILE A 102 -1.97 -18.53 5.56
C ILE A 102 -1.75 -18.01 6.97
N TYR A 103 -1.58 -16.71 7.08
CA TYR A 103 -1.42 -16.02 8.35
C TYR A 103 -2.49 -14.96 8.49
N SER A 104 -3.24 -15.07 9.59
CA SER A 104 -4.33 -14.16 9.93
C SER A 104 -4.06 -13.57 11.31
N ASP A 105 -3.99 -12.24 11.37
CA ASP A 105 -3.77 -11.46 12.60
C ASP A 105 -4.97 -10.53 12.82
N ILE A 106 -5.65 -10.74 13.94
CA ILE A 106 -6.81 -9.95 14.36
C ILE A 106 -6.45 -9.22 15.64
N ASN A 107 -6.76 -7.93 15.69
CA ASN A 107 -6.71 -7.16 16.94
C ASN A 107 -8.11 -7.09 17.54
N LEU A 108 -8.31 -7.62 18.74
CA LEU A 108 -9.55 -7.47 19.50
C LEU A 108 -9.35 -6.41 20.58
N ASN A 109 -10.00 -5.25 20.42
CA ASN A 109 -9.84 -4.14 21.36
C ASN A 109 -10.76 -4.25 22.58
N LYS A 110 -11.97 -4.77 22.40
CA LYS A 110 -12.97 -5.00 23.46
C LYS A 110 -14.05 -5.96 22.98
N GLY A 111 -14.75 -6.58 23.92
CA GLY A 111 -15.87 -7.47 23.66
C GLY A 111 -15.42 -8.90 23.42
N LYS A 112 -16.21 -9.67 22.67
CA LYS A 112 -16.11 -11.13 22.63
C LYS A 112 -16.18 -11.64 21.19
N ILE A 113 -15.24 -12.51 20.83
CA ILE A 113 -15.26 -13.22 19.55
C ILE A 113 -15.12 -14.71 19.75
N PHE A 114 -15.94 -15.49 19.06
CA PHE A 114 -15.78 -16.93 18.94
C PHE A 114 -15.17 -17.23 17.57
N SER A 115 -14.14 -18.07 17.53
CA SER A 115 -13.44 -18.44 16.31
C SER A 115 -13.43 -19.94 16.15
N LYS A 116 -13.85 -20.40 14.97
CA LYS A 116 -13.73 -21.78 14.51
C LYS A 116 -12.66 -21.83 13.43
N VAL A 117 -11.52 -22.40 13.77
CA VAL A 117 -10.35 -22.49 12.88
C VAL A 117 -10.31 -23.88 12.26
N GLY A 118 -10.46 -23.96 10.93
CA GLY A 118 -10.46 -25.23 10.21
C GLY A 118 -9.16 -26.03 10.40
N THR A 119 -9.27 -27.35 10.49
CA THR A 119 -8.14 -28.28 10.67
C THR A 119 -7.26 -28.44 9.42
N LYS A 120 -7.68 -27.88 8.28
CA LYS A 120 -6.98 -27.96 6.98
C LYS A 120 -5.82 -26.97 6.83
N LEU A 121 -5.51 -26.17 7.84
CA LEU A 121 -4.33 -25.29 7.83
C LEU A 121 -3.05 -26.13 7.61
N THR A 122 -2.23 -25.77 6.62
CA THR A 122 -0.90 -26.40 6.39
C THR A 122 -0.04 -26.27 7.65
N LYS A 123 0.97 -27.13 7.87
CA LYS A 123 1.77 -27.24 9.13
C LYS A 123 2.36 -25.93 9.65
N SER A 124 2.38 -24.89 8.82
CA SER A 124 3.02 -23.60 9.06
C SER A 124 2.08 -22.40 8.89
N SER A 125 0.80 -22.62 8.59
CA SER A 125 -0.23 -21.56 8.69
C SER A 125 -0.56 -21.25 10.15
N GLY A 126 -0.89 -19.99 10.47
CA GLY A 126 -1.14 -19.53 11.84
C GLY A 126 -2.29 -18.52 11.94
N PHE A 127 -3.17 -18.72 12.91
CA PHE A 127 -4.22 -17.78 13.27
C PHE A 127 -3.90 -17.16 14.63
N LYS A 128 -3.94 -15.84 14.71
CA LYS A 128 -3.55 -15.09 15.89
C LYS A 128 -4.57 -14.01 16.24
N ILE A 129 -4.98 -13.97 17.49
CA ILE A 129 -5.77 -12.88 18.07
C ILE A 129 -4.90 -12.14 19.06
N THR A 130 -4.67 -10.86 18.80
CA THR A 130 -3.95 -9.94 19.66
C THR A 130 -4.98 -9.11 20.44
N THR A 131 -4.89 -9.08 21.75
CA THR A 131 -5.68 -8.21 22.63
C THR A 131 -4.78 -7.17 23.30
N PRO A 132 -5.28 -6.27 24.16
CA PRO A 132 -4.43 -5.37 24.91
C PRO A 132 -3.41 -6.07 25.81
N THR A 133 -3.75 -7.22 26.40
CA THR A 133 -2.91 -7.88 27.41
C THR A 133 -2.13 -9.09 26.88
N SER A 134 -2.68 -9.81 25.90
CA SER A 134 -2.07 -11.05 25.43
C SER A 134 -2.35 -11.32 23.96
N THR A 135 -1.61 -12.29 23.43
CA THR A 135 -1.72 -12.78 22.07
C THR A 135 -2.01 -14.27 22.11
N ALA A 136 -3.17 -14.66 21.59
CA ALA A 136 -3.59 -16.05 21.44
C ALA A 136 -3.20 -16.56 20.05
N ALA A 137 -2.39 -17.61 19.98
CA ALA A 137 -1.98 -18.29 18.76
C ALA A 137 -2.57 -19.71 18.73
N VAL A 138 -3.19 -20.07 17.62
CA VAL A 138 -3.98 -21.32 17.54
C VAL A 138 -3.77 -22.06 16.23
N ARG A 139 -4.12 -23.34 16.27
CA ARG A 139 -4.11 -24.22 15.11
C ARG A 139 -5.22 -25.27 15.24
N GLY A 140 -6.26 -25.15 14.41
CA GLY A 140 -7.33 -26.15 14.37
C GLY A 140 -8.13 -26.19 15.68
N THR A 141 -8.60 -25.02 16.13
CA THR A 141 -9.17 -24.82 17.46
C THR A 141 -10.54 -24.13 17.34
N ASP A 142 -11.49 -24.54 18.19
CA ASP A 142 -12.71 -23.80 18.47
C ASP A 142 -12.57 -23.12 19.83
N PHE A 143 -12.51 -21.79 19.83
CA PHE A 143 -12.19 -21.02 21.02
C PHE A 143 -12.82 -19.64 21.00
N GLN A 144 -12.93 -19.02 22.17
CA GLN A 144 -13.41 -17.67 22.35
C GLN A 144 -12.35 -16.81 23.01
N VAL A 145 -12.25 -15.56 22.58
CA VAL A 145 -11.47 -14.53 23.25
C VAL A 145 -12.41 -13.41 23.67
N GLU A 146 -12.32 -13.03 24.94
CA GLU A 146 -13.10 -11.96 25.55
C GLU A 146 -12.16 -10.92 26.17
N VAL A 147 -12.45 -9.64 25.93
CA VAL A 147 -11.69 -8.51 26.46
C VAL A 147 -12.65 -7.60 27.20
N GLU A 148 -12.46 -7.53 28.52
CA GLU A 148 -13.21 -6.65 29.42
C GLU A 148 -12.22 -5.79 30.23
N GLY A 149 -12.22 -4.48 29.97
CA GLY A 149 -11.29 -3.57 30.62
C GLY A 149 -9.82 -3.90 30.30
N ASN A 150 -9.07 -4.29 31.33
CA ASN A 150 -7.66 -4.70 31.21
C ASN A 150 -7.48 -6.20 31.45
N GLN A 151 -8.53 -7.00 31.24
CA GLN A 151 -8.52 -8.44 31.37
C GLN A 151 -8.89 -9.07 30.03
N THR A 152 -8.13 -10.09 29.63
CA THR A 152 -8.42 -10.95 28.49
C THR A 152 -8.66 -12.36 28.98
N GLU A 153 -9.77 -12.95 28.59
CA GLU A 153 -10.06 -14.37 28.80
C GLU A 153 -10.01 -15.11 27.47
N THR A 154 -9.34 -16.26 27.45
CA THR A 154 -9.26 -17.17 26.30
C THR A 154 -9.82 -18.52 26.70
N LEU A 155 -10.94 -18.91 26.11
CA LEU A 155 -11.71 -20.11 26.45
C LEU A 155 -11.63 -21.12 25.32
N VAL A 156 -11.26 -22.36 25.60
CA VAL A 156 -10.98 -23.37 24.55
C VAL A 156 -11.99 -24.50 24.63
N SER A 157 -12.78 -24.70 23.56
CA SER A 157 -13.77 -25.78 23.48
C SER A 157 -13.29 -27.01 22.72
N GLU A 158 -12.45 -26.83 21.70
CA GLU A 158 -11.82 -27.89 20.93
C GLU A 158 -10.41 -27.47 20.55
N GLY A 159 -9.44 -28.38 20.59
CA GLY A 159 -8.04 -28.09 20.23
C GLY A 159 -7.23 -27.53 21.41
N SER A 160 -6.27 -26.66 21.08
CA SER A 160 -5.36 -26.04 22.04
C SER A 160 -5.01 -24.62 21.61
N VAL A 161 -4.75 -23.75 22.58
CA VAL A 161 -4.41 -22.33 22.38
C VAL A 161 -3.20 -21.97 23.20
N GLU A 162 -2.16 -21.45 22.55
CA GLU A 162 -1.04 -20.80 23.22
C GLU A 162 -1.37 -19.33 23.44
N VAL A 163 -1.23 -18.84 24.67
CA VAL A 163 -1.46 -17.45 25.07
C VAL A 163 -0.15 -16.88 25.58
N VAL A 164 0.35 -15.85 24.90
CA VAL A 164 1.61 -15.17 25.24
C VAL A 164 1.29 -13.75 25.71
N ASP A 165 1.90 -13.31 26.80
CA ASP A 165 1.75 -11.92 27.25
C ASP A 165 2.45 -10.95 26.27
N ASN A 166 1.81 -9.81 26.00
CA ASN A 166 2.32 -8.87 24.99
C ASN A 166 3.59 -8.14 25.45
N ASP A 167 3.72 -7.87 26.75
CA ASP A 167 4.84 -7.12 27.32
C ASP A 167 5.94 -8.06 27.84
N ASN A 168 5.61 -9.32 28.10
CA ASN A 168 6.55 -10.35 28.54
C ASN A 168 6.43 -11.66 27.73
N PRO A 169 7.18 -11.83 26.63
CA PRO A 169 7.12 -13.04 25.80
C PRO A 169 7.49 -14.34 26.51
N ASP A 170 8.23 -14.28 27.63
CA ASP A 170 8.57 -15.45 28.44
C ASP A 170 7.40 -15.91 29.33
N LEU A 171 6.35 -15.07 29.48
CA LEU A 171 5.11 -15.43 30.14
C LEU A 171 4.12 -15.96 29.11
N ASN A 172 4.16 -17.28 28.91
CA ASN A 172 3.21 -18.00 28.07
C ASN A 172 2.49 -19.11 28.85
N ASN A 173 1.28 -19.43 28.41
CA ASN A 173 0.51 -20.58 28.87
C ASN A 173 -0.19 -21.24 27.69
N VAL A 174 -0.58 -22.49 27.89
CA VAL A 174 -1.35 -23.26 26.91
C VAL A 174 -2.64 -23.71 27.57
N ALA A 175 -3.78 -23.43 26.95
CA ALA A 175 -5.05 -24.02 27.35
C ALA A 175 -5.49 -25.05 26.31
N ASP A 176 -5.74 -26.27 26.79
CA ASP A 176 -6.37 -27.33 26.01
C ASP A 176 -7.90 -27.26 26.12
N ALA A 177 -8.60 -28.06 25.32
CA ALA A 177 -10.06 -28.17 25.35
C ALA A 177 -10.59 -28.38 26.79
N GLY A 178 -11.54 -27.52 27.19
CA GLY A 178 -12.07 -27.45 28.55
C GLY A 178 -11.34 -26.45 29.46
N GLY A 179 -10.25 -25.84 28.99
CA GLY A 179 -9.44 -24.87 29.72
C GLY A 179 -9.77 -23.41 29.37
N LYS A 180 -9.37 -22.52 30.29
CA LYS A 180 -9.48 -21.06 30.18
C LYS A 180 -8.19 -20.40 30.67
N ILE A 181 -7.65 -19.46 29.90
CA ILE A 181 -6.57 -18.56 30.37
C ILE A 181 -7.15 -17.18 30.66
N VAL A 182 -6.87 -16.65 31.83
CA VAL A 182 -7.16 -15.26 32.21
C VAL A 182 -5.84 -14.49 32.28
N SER A 183 -5.75 -13.39 31.54
CA SER A 183 -4.57 -12.49 31.48
C SER A 183 -4.96 -11.08 31.86
N ASP A 184 -4.19 -10.44 32.74
CA ASP A 184 -4.37 -9.04 33.17
C ASP A 184 -3.25 -8.10 32.67
N GLY A 185 -2.39 -8.60 31.77
CA GLY A 185 -1.21 -7.91 31.21
C GLY A 185 0.01 -7.89 32.15
N LYS A 186 -0.06 -8.61 33.28
CA LYS A 186 1.07 -8.78 34.21
C LYS A 186 1.26 -10.23 34.61
N SER A 187 0.15 -10.96 34.68
CA SER A 187 0.07 -12.34 35.07
C SER A 187 -0.92 -13.08 34.18
N GLN A 188 -0.77 -14.40 34.15
CA GLN A 188 -1.68 -15.30 33.46
C GLN A 188 -2.03 -16.43 34.41
N LYS A 189 -3.30 -16.84 34.39
CA LYS A 189 -3.80 -17.94 35.20
C LYS A 189 -4.63 -18.89 34.34
N GLU A 190 -4.34 -20.17 34.45
CA GLU A 190 -5.16 -21.23 33.87
C GLU A 190 -6.26 -21.65 34.84
N GLU A 191 -7.48 -21.77 34.30
CA GLU A 191 -8.69 -22.21 34.98
C GLU A 191 -9.43 -23.22 34.10
N LYS A 192 -10.42 -23.91 34.68
CA LYS A 192 -11.33 -24.77 33.92
C LYS A 192 -12.54 -23.97 33.49
N LEU A 193 -13.09 -24.30 32.32
CA LEU A 193 -14.38 -23.78 31.90
C LEU A 193 -15.49 -24.25 32.84
N SER A 194 -16.39 -23.34 33.17
CA SER A 194 -17.66 -23.65 33.79
C SER A 194 -18.60 -24.37 32.81
N GLU A 195 -19.63 -25.02 33.34
CA GLU A 195 -20.63 -25.72 32.51
C GLU A 195 -21.37 -24.75 31.56
N ASP A 196 -21.66 -23.53 32.02
CA ASP A 196 -22.35 -22.51 31.23
C ASP A 196 -21.46 -21.99 30.08
N GLU A 197 -20.18 -21.72 30.36
CA GLU A 197 -19.21 -21.31 29.32
C GLU A 197 -19.02 -22.42 28.27
N LEU A 198 -18.87 -23.67 28.71
CA LEU A 198 -18.72 -24.80 27.79
C LEU A 198 -19.93 -24.96 26.88
N LYS A 199 -21.14 -24.81 27.45
CA LYS A 199 -22.39 -24.88 26.69
C LYS A 199 -22.51 -23.74 25.68
N GLU A 200 -22.20 -22.51 26.07
CA GLU A 200 -22.21 -21.36 25.16
C GLU A 200 -21.27 -21.60 23.95
N LEU A 201 -20.06 -22.09 24.19
CA LEU A 201 -19.10 -22.40 23.12
C LEU A 201 -19.58 -23.53 22.20
N GLN A 202 -20.20 -24.57 22.76
CA GLN A 202 -20.76 -25.66 21.95
C GLN A 202 -21.93 -25.20 21.08
N GLU A 203 -22.78 -24.32 21.58
CA GLU A 203 -23.88 -23.71 20.81
C GLU A 203 -23.34 -22.82 19.68
N ASP A 204 -22.32 -22.00 19.96
CA ASP A 204 -21.64 -21.21 18.93
C ASP A 204 -20.98 -22.10 17.87
N ALA A 205 -20.23 -23.13 18.29
CA ALA A 205 -19.60 -24.08 17.39
C ALA A 205 -20.64 -24.75 16.47
N ALA A 206 -21.76 -25.22 17.02
CA ALA A 206 -22.82 -25.89 16.27
C ALA A 206 -23.55 -24.94 15.29
N THR A 207 -23.87 -23.73 15.73
CA THR A 207 -24.58 -22.75 14.89
C THR A 207 -23.69 -22.21 13.78
N VAL A 208 -22.40 -21.98 14.04
CA VAL A 208 -21.40 -21.64 13.02
C VAL A 208 -21.18 -22.81 12.04
N GLN A 209 -21.23 -24.06 12.51
CA GLN A 209 -21.16 -25.25 11.65
C GLN A 209 -22.38 -25.41 10.74
N SER A 210 -23.57 -24.94 11.16
CA SER A 210 -24.81 -25.09 10.40
C SER A 210 -24.86 -24.29 9.09
N ILE A 211 -23.85 -23.45 8.81
CA ILE A 211 -23.61 -22.95 7.45
C ILE A 211 -23.40 -24.16 6.54
N THR A 212 -24.40 -24.43 5.70
CA THR A 212 -24.42 -25.60 4.81
C THR A 212 -23.16 -25.65 3.95
N GLU A 213 -22.70 -26.85 3.58
CA GLU A 213 -21.55 -27.01 2.68
C GLU A 213 -21.75 -26.25 1.36
N GLU A 214 -23.00 -26.11 0.89
CA GLU A 214 -23.37 -25.30 -0.26
C GLU A 214 -23.10 -23.80 -0.03
N GLN A 215 -23.47 -23.26 1.13
CA GLN A 215 -23.16 -21.88 1.48
C GLN A 215 -21.66 -21.66 1.60
N ARG A 216 -20.91 -22.61 2.18
CA ARG A 216 -19.45 -22.57 2.24
C ARG A 216 -18.84 -22.51 0.84
N GLN A 217 -19.26 -23.39 -0.07
CA GLN A 217 -18.78 -23.40 -1.46
C GLN A 217 -19.06 -22.07 -2.17
N ARG A 218 -20.27 -21.52 -2.03
CA ARG A 218 -20.60 -20.20 -2.60
C ARG A 218 -19.72 -19.09 -2.03
N ILE A 219 -19.44 -19.11 -0.73
CA ILE A 219 -18.56 -18.12 -0.09
C ILE A 219 -17.12 -18.28 -0.59
N GLU A 220 -16.62 -19.51 -0.73
CA GLU A 220 -15.30 -19.79 -1.29
C GLU A 220 -15.19 -19.30 -2.75
N GLU A 221 -16.23 -19.49 -3.57
CA GLU A 221 -16.30 -18.94 -4.93
C GLU A 221 -16.23 -17.41 -4.94
N ILE A 222 -17.02 -16.73 -4.10
CA ILE A 222 -17.00 -15.26 -3.97
C ILE A 222 -15.60 -14.76 -3.58
N LEU A 223 -14.96 -15.43 -2.63
CA LEU A 223 -13.63 -15.09 -2.16
C LEU A 223 -12.56 -15.32 -3.24
N LYS A 224 -12.69 -16.39 -4.03
CA LYS A 224 -11.80 -16.69 -5.15
C LYS A 224 -11.94 -15.66 -6.28
N ASP A 225 -13.17 -15.36 -6.71
CA ASP A 225 -13.45 -14.37 -7.75
C ASP A 225 -12.92 -12.99 -7.40
N PHE A 226 -12.99 -12.63 -6.11
CA PHE A 226 -12.40 -11.39 -5.61
C PHE A 226 -10.88 -11.39 -5.73
N LYS A 227 -10.22 -12.48 -5.32
CA LYS A 227 -8.77 -12.63 -5.43
C LYS A 227 -8.32 -12.43 -6.88
N GLU A 228 -8.96 -13.12 -7.81
CA GLU A 228 -8.64 -13.03 -9.25
C GLU A 228 -8.91 -11.62 -9.81
N ASN A 229 -10.03 -10.99 -9.43
CA ASN A 229 -10.32 -9.62 -9.85
C ASN A 229 -9.32 -8.60 -9.30
N LYS A 230 -8.91 -8.74 -8.04
CA LYS A 230 -7.88 -7.90 -7.41
C LYS A 230 -6.56 -8.02 -8.17
N GLU A 231 -6.13 -9.23 -8.49
CA GLU A 231 -4.90 -9.48 -9.25
C GLU A 231 -4.95 -8.81 -10.64
N ARG A 232 -6.08 -8.94 -11.35
CA ARG A 232 -6.28 -8.28 -12.66
C ARG A 232 -6.23 -6.76 -12.57
N ILE A 233 -6.84 -6.16 -11.55
CA ILE A 233 -6.80 -4.70 -11.33
C ILE A 233 -5.37 -4.24 -11.05
N LEU A 234 -4.65 -4.96 -10.17
CA LEU A 234 -3.26 -4.63 -9.85
C LEU A 234 -2.35 -4.73 -11.08
N GLN A 235 -2.54 -5.74 -11.92
CA GLN A 235 -1.81 -5.84 -13.19
C GLN A 235 -2.11 -4.67 -14.12
N GLY A 236 -3.39 -4.30 -14.28
CA GLY A 236 -3.78 -3.16 -15.11
C GLY A 236 -3.20 -1.82 -14.63
N LEU A 237 -3.14 -1.61 -13.31
CA LEU A 237 -2.50 -0.43 -12.72
C LEU A 237 -0.99 -0.39 -12.99
N GLU A 238 -0.31 -1.54 -12.88
CA GLU A 238 1.13 -1.62 -13.16
C GLU A 238 1.42 -1.35 -14.64
N GLU A 239 0.61 -1.90 -15.55
CA GLU A 239 0.71 -1.62 -16.99
C GLU A 239 0.44 -0.14 -17.29
N GLN A 240 -0.56 0.49 -16.65
CA GLN A 240 -0.81 1.92 -16.79
C GLN A 240 0.37 2.76 -16.29
N LYS A 241 0.96 2.38 -15.15
CA LYS A 241 2.14 3.06 -14.62
C LYS A 241 3.33 2.96 -15.56
N GLN A 242 3.56 1.79 -16.16
CA GLN A 242 4.60 1.59 -17.17
C GLN A 242 4.34 2.44 -18.41
N ARG A 243 3.12 2.42 -18.98
CA ARG A 243 2.72 3.27 -20.11
C ARG A 243 2.92 4.76 -19.82
N ASN A 244 2.51 5.22 -18.64
CA ASN A 244 2.70 6.62 -18.24
C ASN A 244 4.18 6.98 -18.10
N GLN A 245 5.00 6.08 -17.57
CA GLN A 245 6.44 6.27 -17.45
C GLN A 245 7.12 6.35 -18.82
N GLU A 246 6.73 5.49 -19.76
CA GLU A 246 7.19 5.51 -21.15
C GLU A 246 6.81 6.82 -21.84
N LEU A 247 5.56 7.27 -21.70
CA LEU A 247 5.10 8.56 -22.23
C LEU A 247 5.92 9.73 -21.68
N ILE A 248 6.13 9.79 -20.37
CA ILE A 248 6.95 10.84 -19.74
C ILE A 248 8.37 10.84 -20.29
N ASN A 249 8.97 9.66 -20.46
CA ASN A 249 10.31 9.52 -21.00
C ASN A 249 10.37 9.95 -22.48
N ALA A 250 9.39 9.54 -23.29
CA ALA A 250 9.27 9.94 -24.68
C ALA A 250 9.10 11.47 -24.83
N THR A 251 8.21 12.09 -24.06
CA THR A 251 8.04 13.56 -24.06
C THR A 251 9.32 14.28 -23.64
N LYS A 252 10.05 13.76 -22.65
CA LYS A 252 11.35 14.33 -22.24
C LYS A 252 12.38 14.27 -23.36
N GLU A 253 12.45 13.14 -24.07
CA GLU A 253 13.37 12.98 -25.19
C GLU A 253 12.99 13.89 -26.35
N GLU A 254 11.71 14.01 -26.67
CA GLU A 254 11.19 14.91 -27.70
C GLU A 254 11.49 16.38 -27.38
N ASN A 255 11.21 16.82 -26.15
CA ASN A 255 11.55 18.17 -25.69
C ASN A 255 13.06 18.44 -25.77
N ARG A 256 13.90 17.44 -25.46
CA ARG A 256 15.35 17.57 -25.58
C ARG A 256 15.76 17.77 -27.05
N ARG A 257 15.17 16.99 -27.97
CA ARG A 257 15.42 17.13 -29.42
C ARG A 257 15.00 18.51 -29.93
N MET A 258 13.81 19.00 -29.55
CA MET A 258 13.36 20.36 -29.90
C MET A 258 14.32 21.44 -29.38
N ILE A 259 14.77 21.32 -28.13
CA ILE A 259 15.75 22.27 -27.57
C ILE A 259 17.06 22.26 -28.36
N ASP A 260 17.55 21.08 -28.71
CA ASP A 260 18.79 20.95 -29.47
C ASP A 260 18.63 21.48 -30.91
N GLU A 261 17.48 21.24 -31.56
CA GLU A 261 17.15 21.81 -32.87
C GLU A 261 17.08 23.34 -32.84
N VAL A 262 16.42 23.93 -31.84
CA VAL A 262 16.36 25.39 -31.67
C VAL A 262 17.76 25.98 -31.44
N LYS A 263 18.62 25.29 -30.67
CA LYS A 263 20.02 25.73 -30.47
C LYS A 263 20.82 25.68 -31.76
N GLU A 264 20.70 24.62 -32.54
CA GLU A 264 21.41 24.49 -33.82
C GLU A 264 20.91 25.52 -34.84
N SER A 265 19.60 25.73 -34.95
CA SER A 265 19.02 26.79 -35.79
C SER A 265 19.51 28.17 -35.37
N GLY A 266 19.53 28.47 -34.07
CA GLY A 266 20.03 29.76 -33.57
C GLY A 266 21.52 29.98 -33.81
N LYS A 267 22.34 28.90 -33.81
CA LYS A 267 23.75 28.99 -34.23
C LYS A 267 23.87 29.31 -35.71
N ALA A 268 23.14 28.59 -36.57
CA ALA A 268 23.14 28.80 -38.01
C ALA A 268 22.70 30.22 -38.40
N GLU A 269 21.65 30.73 -37.76
CA GLU A 269 21.16 32.10 -37.97
C GLU A 269 22.20 33.15 -37.54
N LYS A 270 22.86 32.93 -36.40
CA LYS A 270 23.95 33.80 -35.94
C LYS A 270 25.14 33.81 -36.90
N GLU A 271 25.52 32.66 -37.46
CA GLU A 271 26.57 32.56 -38.47
C GLU A 271 26.18 33.27 -39.77
N ALA A 272 24.94 33.11 -40.23
CA ALA A 272 24.41 33.82 -41.39
C ALA A 272 24.44 35.34 -41.21
N ILE A 273 23.96 35.85 -40.07
CA ILE A 273 24.00 37.29 -39.74
C ILE A 273 25.45 37.80 -39.74
N LYS A 274 26.38 37.05 -39.14
CA LYS A 274 27.79 37.42 -39.12
C LYS A 274 28.38 37.50 -40.53
N SER A 275 28.08 36.51 -41.37
CA SER A 275 28.56 36.50 -42.76
C SER A 275 28.02 37.67 -43.58
N ALA A 276 26.72 37.99 -43.44
CA ALA A 276 26.10 39.13 -44.12
C ALA A 276 26.70 40.47 -43.65
N ALA A 277 26.93 40.62 -42.34
CA ALA A 277 27.57 41.82 -41.80
C ALA A 277 29.03 41.98 -42.28
N ASP A 278 29.78 40.88 -42.40
CA ASP A 278 31.15 40.89 -42.93
C ASP A 278 31.17 41.26 -44.43
N GLU A 279 30.20 40.79 -45.21
CA GLU A 279 30.02 41.14 -46.62
C GLU A 279 29.64 42.61 -46.82
N GLU A 280 28.71 43.13 -46.01
CA GLU A 280 28.30 44.54 -46.02
C GLU A 280 29.48 45.46 -45.64
N ARG A 281 30.28 45.09 -44.63
CA ARG A 281 31.52 45.80 -44.27
C ARG A 281 32.52 45.83 -45.43
N LYS A 282 32.67 44.72 -46.17
CA LYS A 282 33.56 44.65 -47.33
C LYS A 282 33.08 45.57 -48.47
N ASN A 283 31.77 45.62 -48.71
CA ASN A 283 31.17 46.49 -49.71
C ASN A 283 31.33 47.98 -49.35
N ILE A 284 31.07 48.36 -48.08
CA ILE A 284 31.28 49.73 -47.59
C ILE A 284 32.75 50.14 -47.74
N LYS A 285 33.69 49.26 -47.35
CA LYS A 285 35.12 49.53 -47.49
C LYS A 285 35.53 49.74 -48.95
N SER A 286 35.04 48.90 -49.86
CA SER A 286 35.25 49.08 -51.29
C SER A 286 34.67 50.39 -51.82
N GLY A 287 33.52 50.84 -51.32
CA GLY A 287 32.94 52.14 -51.66
C GLY A 287 33.83 53.29 -51.22
N ILE A 288 34.27 53.28 -49.97
CA ILE A 288 35.19 54.29 -49.41
C ILE A 288 36.51 54.34 -50.20
N ASP A 289 37.08 53.19 -50.56
CA ASP A 289 38.33 53.13 -51.32
C ASP A 289 38.15 53.76 -52.73
N LYS A 290 37.01 53.49 -53.40
CA LYS A 290 36.67 54.12 -54.69
C LYS A 290 36.47 55.63 -54.57
N ASP A 291 35.75 56.08 -53.54
CA ASP A 291 35.53 57.51 -53.29
C ASP A 291 36.85 58.24 -52.99
N ARG A 292 37.75 57.58 -52.26
CA ARG A 292 39.09 58.09 -51.97
C ARG A 292 39.94 58.20 -53.24
N GLU A 293 39.92 57.19 -54.11
CA GLU A 293 40.61 57.25 -55.41
C GLU A 293 40.04 58.36 -56.31
N ALA A 294 38.72 58.53 -56.34
CA ALA A 294 38.07 59.60 -57.09
C ALA A 294 38.50 60.99 -56.59
N LEU A 295 38.56 61.18 -55.27
CA LEU A 295 39.05 62.42 -54.64
C LEU A 295 40.53 62.67 -54.94
N GLU A 296 41.39 61.66 -54.90
CA GLU A 296 42.80 61.80 -55.26
C GLU A 296 43.00 62.16 -56.73
N ASN A 297 42.23 61.55 -57.63
CA ASN A 297 42.24 61.88 -59.05
C ASN A 297 41.74 63.30 -59.32
N SER A 298 40.67 63.72 -58.65
CA SER A 298 40.17 65.10 -58.72
C SER A 298 41.19 66.11 -58.18
N ARG A 299 41.89 65.76 -57.09
CA ARG A 299 42.96 66.58 -56.51
C ARG A 299 44.19 66.67 -57.42
N LYS A 300 44.56 65.61 -58.14
CA LYS A 300 45.61 65.64 -59.17
C LYS A 300 45.22 66.53 -60.35
N SER A 301 43.99 66.41 -60.86
CA SER A 301 43.43 67.27 -61.91
C SER A 301 43.46 68.76 -61.52
N LEU A 302 43.07 69.11 -60.29
CA LEU A 302 43.13 70.47 -59.77
C LEU A 302 44.57 70.98 -59.64
N LYS A 303 45.53 70.13 -59.27
CA LYS A 303 46.96 70.49 -59.22
C LYS A 303 47.57 70.72 -60.60
N ASP A 304 47.17 69.94 -61.61
CA ASP A 304 47.64 70.13 -62.99
C ASP A 304 47.03 71.37 -63.65
N GLN A 305 45.85 71.84 -63.21
CA GLN A 305 45.28 73.14 -63.63
C GLN A 305 45.97 74.36 -63.00
N VAL A 306 46.78 74.17 -61.94
CA VAL A 306 47.45 75.25 -61.18
C VAL A 306 48.96 75.31 -61.46
N LYS A 307 49.48 74.53 -62.44
CA LYS A 307 50.88 74.67 -62.87
C LYS A 307 51.10 75.97 -63.64
N PRO A 308 52.01 76.87 -63.20
CA PRO A 308 52.34 78.09 -63.93
C PRO A 308 53.13 77.77 -65.22
N GLN A 309 52.89 78.58 -66.27
CA GLN A 309 53.81 78.74 -67.40
C GLN A 309 55.08 79.47 -66.97
#